data_AF-A0A0F7EJA6-F1
#
_entry.id   AF-A0A0F7EJA6-F1
#
_cell.length_a   1.000
_cell.length_b   1.000
_cell.length_c   1.000
_cell.angle_alpha   90.00
_cell.angle_beta   90.00
_cell.angle_gamma   90.00
#
_symmetry.space_group_name_H-M   'P 1'
#
loop_
_entity.id
_entity.type
_entity.pdbx_description
1 polymer ?
#
loop_
_entity_poly.entity_id
_entity_poly.type
_entity_poly.pdbx_seq_one_letter_code
_entity_poly.pdbx_strand_id
1 'polypeptide(L)'
;MKCSASSLHEVFYRGSYEWEAIGDAAVPYLSKLLKHPCDGVRLGAVESLGRIASTNAQHVLRDFIIEGKDPFIIEIAKIAMQRIKVVQQTNSNRFHLTTNDWLILQEPSSESMKTDIPKGTAVLGIRWNIPSPFQEEGPRGGLQTFDYVQIVETGQAGFMPRVGYNAIWLI
;
A
#
# COMPACT_ATOMS: atom_id res chain seq x y z
N MET A 1 13.77 -23.11 -0.20
CA MET A 1 12.77 -22.24 -0.87
C MET A 1 13.31 -20.82 -0.84
N LYS A 2 13.64 -20.21 -1.99
CA LYS A 2 14.08 -18.80 -2.01
C LYS A 2 12.85 -17.95 -1.74
N CYS A 3 12.63 -17.57 -0.48
CA CYS A 3 11.55 -16.66 -0.12
C CYS A 3 12.02 -15.26 -0.50
N SER A 4 11.53 -14.76 -1.65
CA SER A 4 11.79 -13.40 -2.11
C SER A 4 10.48 -12.62 -2.18
N ALA A 5 10.53 -11.33 -1.86
CA ALA A 5 9.40 -10.42 -2.05
C ALA A 5 8.88 -10.46 -3.50
N SER A 6 9.77 -10.68 -4.48
CA SER A 6 9.42 -10.77 -5.90
C SER A 6 8.66 -12.03 -6.31
N SER A 7 8.89 -13.17 -5.64
CA SER A 7 8.29 -14.47 -6.02
C SER A 7 6.97 -14.76 -5.32
N LEU A 8 6.74 -14.15 -4.15
CA LEU A 8 5.55 -14.36 -3.33
C LEU A 8 4.83 -13.04 -2.98
N HIS A 9 5.05 -11.98 -3.77
CA HIS A 9 4.46 -10.66 -3.56
C HIS A 9 2.95 -10.73 -3.27
N GLU A 10 2.21 -11.51 -4.07
CA GLU A 10 0.76 -11.64 -3.92
C GLU A 10 0.34 -12.21 -2.56
N VAL A 11 1.08 -13.20 -2.04
CA VAL A 11 0.78 -13.83 -0.75
C VAL A 11 0.95 -12.83 0.39
N PHE A 12 2.06 -12.09 0.40
CA PHE A 12 2.32 -11.09 1.44
C PHE A 12 1.40 -9.88 1.32
N TYR A 13 1.11 -9.44 0.09
CA TYR A 13 0.15 -8.39 -0.19
C TYR A 13 -1.25 -8.75 0.32
N ARG A 14 -1.79 -9.92 -0.03
CA ARG A 14 -3.11 -10.35 0.45
C ARG A 14 -3.14 -10.52 1.97
N GLY A 15 -2.15 -11.21 2.52
CA GLY A 15 -2.06 -11.44 3.97
C GLY A 15 -2.00 -10.15 4.78
N SER A 16 -1.50 -9.06 4.20
CA SER A 16 -1.46 -7.78 4.91
C SER A 16 -2.83 -7.19 5.24
N TYR A 17 -3.85 -7.44 4.41
CA TYR A 17 -5.23 -7.02 4.70
C TYR A 17 -5.88 -7.90 5.76
N GLU A 18 -5.47 -9.17 5.85
CA GLU A 18 -5.91 -10.06 6.93
C GLU A 18 -5.36 -9.57 8.27
N TRP A 19 -4.08 -9.18 8.32
CA TRP A 19 -3.48 -8.57 9.51
C TRP A 19 -4.13 -7.22 9.87
N GLU A 20 -4.43 -6.39 8.88
CA GLU A 20 -5.18 -5.14 9.08
C GLU A 20 -6.55 -5.41 9.73
N ALA A 21 -7.29 -6.41 9.24
CA ALA A 21 -8.61 -6.76 9.78
C ALA A 21 -8.55 -7.26 11.24
N ILE A 22 -7.45 -7.91 11.63
CA ILE A 22 -7.20 -8.29 13.04
C ILE A 22 -6.89 -7.03 13.89
N GLY A 23 -6.28 -6.01 13.30
CA GLY A 23 -6.00 -4.73 13.94
C GLY A 23 -4.86 -4.82 14.97
N ASP A 24 -4.97 -4.06 16.06
CA ASP A 24 -3.88 -3.89 17.03
C ASP A 24 -3.42 -5.21 17.68
N ALA A 25 -4.31 -6.19 17.79
CA ALA A 25 -3.99 -7.53 18.30
C ALA A 25 -2.95 -8.27 17.44
N ALA A 26 -2.77 -7.91 16.17
CA ALA A 26 -1.77 -8.47 15.28
C ALA A 26 -0.35 -7.94 15.54
N VAL A 27 -0.21 -6.76 16.14
CA VAL A 27 1.07 -6.02 16.24
C VAL A 27 2.19 -6.84 16.90
N PRO A 28 1.97 -7.60 18.00
CA PRO A 28 3.03 -8.42 18.59
C PRO A 28 3.55 -9.53 17.67
N TYR A 29 2.69 -10.07 16.78
CA TYR A 29 3.08 -11.09 15.81
C TYR A 29 3.83 -10.47 14.64
N LEU A 30 3.33 -9.34 14.12
CA LEU A 30 3.99 -8.58 13.07
C LEU A 30 5.39 -8.12 13.48
N SER A 31 5.57 -7.68 14.73
CA SER A 31 6.89 -7.33 15.29
C SER A 31 7.89 -8.49 15.23
N LYS A 32 7.43 -9.74 15.46
CA LYS A 32 8.28 -10.93 15.30
C LYS A 32 8.64 -11.18 13.83
N LEU A 33 7.68 -10.98 12.91
CA LEU A 33 7.89 -11.18 11.48
C LEU A 33 8.88 -10.19 10.86
N LEU A 34 9.05 -8.99 11.43
CA LEU A 34 10.09 -8.04 11.01
C LEU A 34 11.52 -8.59 11.15
N LYS A 35 11.72 -9.62 11.97
CA LYS A 35 13.02 -10.29 12.17
C LYS A 35 13.19 -11.52 11.27
N HIS A 36 12.21 -11.82 10.43
CA HIS A 36 12.23 -13.02 9.60
C HIS A 36 13.31 -12.91 8.49
N PRO A 37 14.01 -14.00 8.15
CA PRO A 37 15.08 -13.97 7.14
C PRO A 37 14.57 -13.63 5.73
N CYS A 38 13.33 -13.99 5.41
CA CYS A 38 12.69 -13.62 4.14
C CYS A 38 12.30 -12.14 4.09
N ASP A 39 12.77 -11.44 3.06
CA ASP A 39 12.45 -10.04 2.74
C ASP A 39 10.94 -9.82 2.51
N GLY A 40 10.26 -10.71 1.80
CA GLY A 40 8.82 -10.61 1.53
C GLY A 40 7.98 -10.69 2.81
N VAL A 41 8.38 -11.52 3.77
CA VAL A 41 7.74 -11.59 5.09
C VAL A 41 7.94 -10.28 5.84
N ARG A 42 9.15 -9.72 5.81
CA ARG A 42 9.43 -8.42 6.46
C ARG A 42 8.64 -7.29 5.80
N LEU A 43 8.61 -7.25 4.47
CA LEU A 43 7.85 -6.26 3.70
C LEU A 43 6.36 -6.36 4.03
N GLY A 44 5.76 -7.54 3.95
CA GLY A 44 4.35 -7.75 4.31
C GLY A 44 4.04 -7.33 5.75
N ALA A 45 4.96 -7.57 6.70
CA ALA A 45 4.81 -7.12 8.07
C ALA A 45 4.84 -5.58 8.18
N VAL A 46 5.74 -4.91 7.48
CA VAL A 46 5.80 -3.44 7.42
C VAL A 46 4.51 -2.86 6.84
N GLU A 47 4.03 -3.37 5.72
CA GLU A 47 2.80 -2.87 5.12
C GLU A 47 1.59 -3.09 6.03
N SER A 48 1.49 -4.26 6.66
CA SER A 48 0.42 -4.58 7.62
C SER A 48 0.40 -3.59 8.78
N LEU A 49 1.57 -3.29 9.36
CA LEU A 49 1.69 -2.30 10.44
C LEU A 49 1.27 -0.90 9.98
N GLY A 50 1.62 -0.51 8.76
CA GLY A 50 1.17 0.74 8.15
C GLY A 50 -0.34 0.83 7.99
N ARG A 51 -0.98 -0.24 7.50
CA ARG A 51 -2.44 -0.35 7.33
C ARG A 51 -3.19 -0.32 8.67
N ILE A 52 -2.67 -1.02 9.68
CA ILE A 52 -3.23 -1.02 11.05
C ILE A 52 -3.22 0.39 11.66
N ALA A 53 -2.14 1.16 11.46
CA ALA A 53 -1.98 2.54 11.92
C ALA A 53 -2.33 2.85 13.39
N SER A 54 -2.15 1.88 14.28
CA SER A 54 -2.26 2.11 15.72
C SER A 54 -1.00 2.75 16.30
N THR A 55 -1.10 3.26 17.53
CA THR A 55 0.06 3.74 18.30
C THR A 55 1.10 2.63 18.51
N ASN A 56 0.66 1.39 18.75
CA ASN A 56 1.59 0.26 18.91
C ASN A 56 2.31 -0.06 17.59
N ALA A 57 1.59 -0.05 16.46
CA ALA A 57 2.19 -0.23 15.15
C ALA A 57 3.23 0.87 14.84
N GLN A 58 2.92 2.11 15.21
CA GLN A 58 3.83 3.25 15.11
C GLN A 58 5.11 3.03 15.92
N HIS A 59 5.01 2.52 17.14
CA HIS A 59 6.17 2.26 17.98
C HIS A 59 7.06 1.17 17.38
N VAL A 60 6.45 0.06 16.95
CA VAL A 60 7.17 -1.05 16.31
C VAL A 60 7.89 -0.61 15.04
N LEU A 61 7.23 0.16 14.16
CA LEU A 61 7.88 0.67 12.94
C LEU A 61 9.00 1.66 13.25
N ARG A 62 8.88 2.48 14.31
CA ARG A 62 9.93 3.44 14.69
C ARG A 62 11.20 2.70 15.08
N ASP A 63 11.08 1.69 15.93
CA ASP A 63 12.20 0.88 16.39
C ASP A 63 12.85 0.14 15.21
N PHE A 64 12.03 -0.43 14.32
CA PHE A 64 12.50 -1.09 13.11
C PHE A 64 13.28 -0.15 12.17
N ILE A 65 12.80 1.09 12.00
CA ILE A 65 13.49 2.11 11.17
C ILE A 65 14.87 2.46 11.77
N ILE A 66 14.96 2.56 13.10
CA ILE A 66 16.22 2.86 13.81
C ILE A 66 17.23 1.72 13.64
N GLU A 67 16.78 0.45 13.66
CA GLU A 67 17.65 -0.70 13.42
C GLU A 67 18.28 -0.70 12.01
N GLY A 68 17.59 -0.15 11.00
CA GLY A 68 18.21 0.27 9.74
C GLY A 68 18.86 -0.82 8.88
N LYS A 69 18.39 -2.07 8.92
CA LYS A 69 19.09 -3.23 8.31
C LYS A 69 18.98 -3.34 6.78
N ASP A 70 17.81 -3.02 6.22
CA ASP A 70 17.49 -3.26 4.80
C ASP A 70 16.98 -1.95 4.18
N PRO A 71 17.80 -1.23 3.39
CA PRO A 71 17.47 0.11 2.91
C PRO A 71 16.14 0.18 2.15
N PHE A 72 15.82 -0.86 1.37
CA PHE A 72 14.58 -0.92 0.59
C PHE A 72 13.36 -1.05 1.51
N ILE A 73 13.38 -2.00 2.45
CA ILE A 73 12.26 -2.19 3.37
C ILE A 73 12.12 -1.00 4.33
N ILE A 74 13.23 -0.37 4.70
CA ILE A 74 13.23 0.84 5.56
C ILE A 74 12.59 2.03 4.85
N GLU A 75 12.75 2.15 3.54
CA GLU A 75 12.04 3.17 2.75
C GLU A 75 10.52 2.97 2.82
N ILE A 76 10.05 1.73 2.60
CA ILE A 76 8.62 1.40 2.74
C ILE A 76 8.14 1.60 4.18
N ALA A 77 8.96 1.30 5.19
CA ALA A 77 8.62 1.53 6.59
C ALA A 77 8.43 3.02 6.91
N LYS A 78 9.20 3.91 6.26
CA LYS A 78 9.01 5.36 6.38
C LYS A 78 7.70 5.83 5.73
N ILE A 79 7.33 5.26 4.58
CA ILE A 79 6.04 5.52 3.93
C ILE A 79 4.89 5.05 4.82
N ALA A 80 4.99 3.83 5.37
CA ALA A 80 4.04 3.31 6.34
C ALA A 80 3.90 4.25 7.55
N MET A 81 5.02 4.71 8.13
CA MET A 81 5.02 5.66 9.25
C MET A 81 4.32 6.99 8.90
N GLN A 82 4.54 7.51 7.69
CA GLN A 82 3.84 8.71 7.20
C GLN A 82 2.34 8.47 7.12
N ARG A 83 1.91 7.31 6.60
CA ARG A 83 0.50 6.93 6.57
C ARG A 83 -0.11 6.86 7.97
N ILE A 84 0.57 6.21 8.93
CA ILE A 84 0.10 6.17 10.32
C ILE A 84 -0.14 7.58 10.85
N LYS A 85 0.80 8.51 10.62
CA LYS A 85 0.66 9.90 11.05
C LYS A 85 -0.57 10.57 10.43
N VAL A 86 -0.79 10.41 9.12
CA VAL A 86 -1.96 10.99 8.43
C VAL A 86 -3.25 10.42 8.98
N VAL A 87 -3.33 9.10 9.18
CA VAL A 87 -4.52 8.45 9.76
C VAL A 87 -4.79 8.93 11.18
N GLN A 88 -3.77 9.03 12.03
CA GLN A 88 -3.93 9.53 13.39
C GLN A 88 -4.36 11.01 13.43
N GLN A 89 -3.82 11.84 12.55
CA GLN A 89 -4.15 13.27 12.47
C GLN A 89 -5.57 13.53 11.95
N THR A 90 -6.03 12.69 11.01
CA THR A 90 -7.35 12.83 10.38
C THR A 90 -8.43 11.98 11.03
N ASN A 91 -8.04 11.06 11.91
CA ASN A 91 -8.90 10.00 12.47
C ASN A 91 -9.65 9.21 11.39
N SER A 92 -8.98 8.87 10.29
CA SER A 92 -9.59 8.22 9.12
C SER A 92 -8.64 7.27 8.41
N ASN A 93 -9.08 6.01 8.24
CA ASN A 93 -8.36 4.99 7.49
C ASN A 93 -8.49 5.12 5.96
N ARG A 94 -9.17 6.16 5.46
CA ARG A 94 -9.33 6.40 4.01
C ARG A 94 -8.12 7.06 3.37
N PHE A 95 -7.16 7.50 4.18
CA PHE A 95 -5.93 8.10 3.70
C PHE A 95 -4.87 7.03 3.52
N HIS A 96 -4.23 7.07 2.35
CA HIS A 96 -3.21 6.12 1.95
C HIS A 96 -2.00 6.84 1.37
N LEU A 97 -0.86 6.17 1.35
CA LEU A 97 0.37 6.65 0.74
C LEU A 97 0.77 5.69 -0.38
N THR A 98 1.22 6.22 -1.52
CA THR A 98 1.74 5.41 -2.63
C THR A 98 3.06 4.75 -2.25
N THR A 99 3.22 3.45 -2.56
CA THR A 99 4.46 2.70 -2.31
C THR A 99 5.40 2.68 -3.50
N ASN A 100 4.94 3.13 -4.66
CA ASN A 100 5.67 3.19 -5.92
C ASN A 100 5.28 4.47 -6.67
N ASP A 101 6.13 4.89 -7.61
CA ASP A 101 5.71 5.86 -8.62
C ASP A 101 4.57 5.25 -9.44
N TRP A 102 3.54 6.04 -9.67
CA TRP A 102 2.33 5.60 -10.33
C TRP A 102 1.63 6.75 -11.04
N LEU A 103 0.33 6.61 -11.29
CA LEU A 103 -0.48 7.61 -11.97
C LEU A 103 -1.95 7.54 -11.56
N ILE A 104 -2.66 8.62 -11.85
CA ILE A 104 -4.13 8.64 -11.99
C ILE A 104 -4.51 9.03 -13.41
N LEU A 105 -5.67 8.53 -13.82
CA LEU A 105 -6.28 8.77 -15.12
C LEU A 105 -7.53 9.64 -14.92
N GLN A 106 -7.82 10.55 -15.84
CA GLN A 106 -9.02 11.38 -15.75
C GLN A 106 -10.31 10.55 -15.85
N GLU A 107 -10.27 9.51 -16.68
CA GLU A 107 -11.34 8.53 -16.90
C GLU A 107 -10.78 7.11 -16.65
N PRO A 108 -11.61 6.09 -16.35
CA PRO A 108 -11.16 4.72 -16.12
C PRO A 108 -10.84 4.01 -17.45
N SER A 109 -9.87 4.55 -18.19
CA SER A 109 -9.37 4.04 -19.47
C SER A 109 -7.89 4.34 -19.67
N SER A 110 -7.15 3.39 -20.24
CA SER A 110 -5.71 3.52 -20.53
C SER A 110 -5.36 4.68 -21.47
N GLU A 111 -6.32 5.10 -22.29
CA GLU A 111 -6.21 6.18 -23.28
C GLU A 111 -6.52 7.57 -22.69
N SER A 112 -6.94 7.63 -21.42
CA SER A 112 -7.25 8.88 -20.75
C SER A 112 -5.99 9.71 -20.45
N MET A 113 -6.19 11.01 -20.21
CA MET A 113 -5.14 11.89 -19.72
C MET A 113 -4.58 11.37 -18.40
N LYS A 114 -3.25 11.36 -18.30
CA LYS A 114 -2.49 10.80 -17.18
C LYS A 114 -1.91 11.91 -16.33
N THR A 115 -1.88 11.70 -15.03
CA THR A 115 -1.12 12.52 -14.09
C THR A 115 -0.25 11.60 -13.27
N ASP A 116 1.06 11.78 -13.38
CA ASP A 116 2.04 10.99 -12.64
C ASP A 116 1.99 11.35 -11.15
N ILE A 117 2.10 10.32 -10.32
CA ILE A 117 2.07 10.42 -8.87
C ILE A 117 3.35 9.79 -8.34
N PRO A 118 4.25 10.58 -7.74
CA PRO A 118 5.45 10.03 -7.10
C PRO A 118 5.13 9.05 -5.97
N LYS A 119 6.07 8.16 -5.69
CA LYS A 119 6.08 7.36 -4.46
C LYS A 119 6.00 8.26 -3.23
N GLY A 120 5.22 7.84 -2.23
CA GLY A 120 5.01 8.59 -0.98
C GLY A 120 3.98 9.71 -1.08
N THR A 121 3.24 9.83 -2.18
CA THR A 121 2.14 10.79 -2.30
C THR A 121 0.94 10.32 -1.48
N ALA A 122 0.38 11.22 -0.67
CA ALA A 122 -0.83 10.96 0.09
C ALA A 122 -2.07 11.09 -0.81
N VAL A 123 -2.94 10.08 -0.75
CA VAL A 123 -4.21 10.03 -1.48
C VAL A 123 -5.36 9.69 -0.54
N LEU A 124 -6.53 10.24 -0.82
CA LEU A 124 -7.80 9.86 -0.22
C LEU A 124 -8.50 8.84 -1.11
N GLY A 125 -8.80 7.66 -0.57
CA GLY A 125 -9.59 6.64 -1.24
C GLY A 125 -11.08 7.00 -1.28
N ILE A 126 -11.61 7.28 -2.47
CA ILE A 126 -13.02 7.68 -2.67
C ILE A 126 -13.90 6.47 -2.98
N ARG A 127 -13.54 5.69 -4.00
CA ARG A 127 -14.23 4.44 -4.38
C ARG A 127 -13.22 3.40 -4.83
N TRP A 128 -13.44 2.15 -4.44
CA TRP A 128 -12.54 1.05 -4.74
C TRP A 128 -13.17 0.09 -5.75
N ASN A 129 -12.33 -0.62 -6.51
CA ASN A 129 -12.72 -1.79 -7.31
C ASN A 129 -13.71 -1.46 -8.44
N ILE A 130 -13.43 -0.42 -9.22
CA ILE A 130 -14.21 0.02 -10.38
C ILE A 130 -13.74 -0.77 -11.61
N PRO A 131 -14.54 -1.69 -12.17
CA PRO A 131 -14.16 -2.41 -13.38
C PRO A 131 -14.09 -1.46 -14.59
N SER A 132 -13.18 -1.75 -15.53
CA SER A 132 -13.10 -1.00 -16.78
C SER A 132 -14.44 -1.04 -17.53
N PRO A 133 -15.04 0.12 -17.84
CA PRO A 133 -16.26 0.15 -18.65
C PRO A 133 -16.00 -0.20 -20.12
N PHE A 134 -14.72 -0.23 -20.53
CA PHE A 134 -14.29 -0.51 -21.91
C PHE A 134 -13.79 -1.94 -22.11
N GLN A 135 -13.94 -2.81 -21.10
CA GLN A 135 -13.46 -4.20 -21.12
C GLN A 135 -11.94 -4.31 -21.39
N GLU A 136 -11.17 -3.31 -20.97
CA GLU A 136 -9.71 -3.34 -21.07
C GLU A 136 -9.15 -4.52 -20.27
N GLU A 137 -8.16 -5.20 -20.85
CA GLU A 137 -7.46 -6.29 -20.18
C GLU A 137 -6.40 -5.72 -19.22
N GLY A 138 -6.37 -6.24 -18.00
CA GLY A 138 -5.41 -5.85 -16.98
C GLY A 138 -4.01 -6.43 -17.22
N PRO A 139 -2.98 -5.89 -16.56
CA PRO A 139 -1.57 -6.20 -16.83
C PRO A 139 -1.13 -7.65 -16.56
N ARG A 140 -1.96 -8.49 -15.93
CA ARG A 140 -1.72 -9.94 -15.77
C ARG A 140 -2.94 -10.77 -16.19
N GLY A 141 -3.72 -10.28 -17.14
CA GLY A 141 -4.95 -10.89 -17.62
C GLY A 141 -6.17 -10.57 -16.75
N GLY A 142 -7.36 -10.76 -17.33
CA GLY A 142 -8.65 -10.42 -16.70
C GLY A 142 -9.02 -8.94 -16.87
N LEU A 143 -10.17 -8.54 -16.33
CA LEU A 143 -10.70 -7.19 -16.50
C LEU A 143 -9.87 -6.16 -15.71
N GLN A 144 -9.40 -5.11 -16.37
CA GLN A 144 -8.72 -3.99 -15.73
C GLN A 144 -9.65 -3.36 -14.69
N THR A 145 -9.09 -3.06 -13.52
CA THR A 145 -9.80 -2.48 -12.39
C THR A 145 -9.13 -1.18 -11.96
N PHE A 146 -9.92 -0.22 -11.51
CA PHE A 146 -9.46 1.09 -11.08
C PHE A 146 -9.97 1.39 -9.67
N ASP A 147 -9.27 2.29 -8.98
CA ASP A 147 -9.70 2.89 -7.73
C ASP A 147 -9.80 4.40 -7.94
N TYR A 148 -10.93 5.01 -7.58
CA TYR A 148 -11.11 6.45 -7.65
C TYR A 148 -10.55 7.08 -6.38
N VAL A 149 -9.54 7.93 -6.55
CA VAL A 149 -8.78 8.56 -5.46
C VAL A 149 -8.64 10.05 -5.69
N GLN A 150 -8.30 10.78 -4.63
CA GLN A 150 -7.95 12.20 -4.69
C GLN A 150 -6.56 12.42 -4.08
N ILE A 151 -5.67 13.08 -4.80
CA ILE A 151 -4.37 13.53 -4.30
C ILE A 151 -4.62 14.57 -3.21
N VAL A 152 -4.09 14.34 -2.01
CA VAL A 152 -4.37 15.18 -0.84
C VAL A 152 -3.82 16.59 -1.02
N GLU A 153 -2.62 16.72 -1.58
CA GLU A 153 -1.93 18.01 -1.73
C GLU A 153 -2.59 18.93 -2.75
N THR A 154 -2.97 18.39 -3.92
CA THR A 154 -3.49 19.19 -5.05
C THR A 154 -5.01 19.23 -5.10
N GLY A 155 -5.68 18.29 -4.42
CA GLY A 155 -7.12 18.08 -4.55
C GLY A 155 -7.56 17.44 -5.86
N GLN A 156 -6.63 17.11 -6.76
CA GLN A 156 -6.94 16.47 -8.03
C GLN A 156 -7.43 15.04 -7.80
N ALA A 157 -8.56 14.68 -8.40
CA ALA A 157 -9.13 13.34 -8.33
C ALA A 157 -9.03 12.62 -9.68
N GLY A 158 -8.93 11.29 -9.64
CA GLY A 158 -8.83 10.47 -10.83
C GLY A 158 -8.85 8.97 -10.51
N PHE A 159 -8.77 8.17 -11.57
CA PHE A 159 -8.80 6.71 -11.53
C PHE A 159 -7.39 6.16 -11.49
N MET A 160 -7.02 5.58 -10.37
CA MET A 160 -5.78 4.84 -10.20
C MET A 160 -5.96 3.42 -10.74
N PRO A 161 -5.27 3.02 -11.83
CA PRO A 161 -5.33 1.64 -12.29
C PRO A 161 -4.68 0.72 -11.27
N ARG A 162 -5.32 -0.42 -10.99
CA ARG A 162 -4.70 -1.51 -10.25
C ARG A 162 -3.67 -2.22 -11.13
N VAL A 163 -2.68 -2.80 -10.48
CA VAL A 163 -1.63 -3.57 -11.15
C VAL A 163 -1.98 -5.06 -11.17
N GLY A 164 -1.07 -5.90 -11.65
CA GLY A 164 -1.27 -7.34 -11.76
C GLY A 164 -1.83 -7.97 -10.48
N TYR A 165 -2.57 -9.07 -10.62
CA TYR A 165 -3.30 -9.72 -9.51
C TYR A 165 -4.26 -8.78 -8.74
N ASN A 166 -4.72 -7.70 -9.38
CA ASN A 166 -5.55 -6.65 -8.77
C ASN A 166 -4.95 -6.04 -7.50
N ALA A 167 -3.61 -6.01 -7.41
CA ALA A 167 -2.93 -5.38 -6.31
C ALA A 167 -3.00 -3.85 -6.39
N ILE A 168 -2.95 -3.23 -5.21
CA ILE A 168 -2.98 -1.79 -5.01
C ILE A 168 -1.63 -1.39 -4.41
N TRP A 169 -0.94 -0.43 -5.03
CA TRP A 169 0.32 0.14 -4.51
C TRP A 169 0.07 1.27 -3.51
N LEU A 170 -0.78 0.97 -2.52
CA LEU A 170 -1.17 1.86 -1.44
C LEU A 170 -1.06 1.13 -0.10
N ILE A 171 -0.57 1.86 0.92
CA ILE A 171 -0.65 1.51 2.36
C ILE A 171 -1.55 2.55 3.01
#